data_AF-A0A920N0S7-F1
#
_entry.id   AF-A0A920N0S7-F1
#
_cell.length_a   1.000
_cell.length_b   1.000
_cell.length_c   1.000
_cell.angle_alpha   90.00
_cell.angle_beta   90.00
_cell.angle_gamma   90.00
#
_symmetry.space_group_name_H-M   'P 1'
#
loop_
_entity.id
_entity.type
_entity.pdbx_description
1 polymer ?
#
loop_
_entity_poly.entity_id
_entity_poly.type
_entity_poly.pdbx_seq_one_letter_code
_entity_poly.pdbx_strand_id
1 'polypeptide(L)'
;MFSNMTTHKHSGFPVLRAPNPQRPQDVTIGRLDRRSNLLNDLEQQQRQLDRFASVQQFGRQRERALSLLTSQKVRDALDVEHGDPRLLARYGNDLFGKTLLLSKRLIENGVRMVQAHLGRGVSWDTHGDNFPMLKNKLLPPFDRALSALIDDLDESGMLETTLVVVCSEFGRTPKISRLERHYKLPGRDHWGATQSMLMAGGGVAGGRVIGETDRIGAYPVDQPVTPQNLAATLYQTLGIPRSANWHDLGGRPYHVYEADPIAGLN
;
A
#
# COMPACT_ATOMS: atom_id res chain seq x y z
N MET A 1 -1.87 12.28 36.31
CA MET A 1 -2.97 13.01 35.66
C MET A 1 -3.15 12.43 34.26
N PHE A 2 -3.84 11.30 34.14
CA PHE A 2 -4.14 10.70 32.83
C PHE A 2 -5.58 11.07 32.48
N SER A 3 -5.70 11.89 31.44
CA SER A 3 -6.95 12.45 30.96
C SER A 3 -7.86 11.35 30.41
N ASN A 4 -9.14 11.43 30.78
CA ASN A 4 -10.24 10.62 30.26
C ASN A 4 -10.34 10.78 28.74
N MET A 5 -9.88 9.79 27.98
CA MET A 5 -10.20 9.68 26.55
C MET A 5 -11.43 8.79 26.39
N THR A 6 -12.58 9.43 26.24
CA THR A 6 -13.84 8.79 25.89
C THR A 6 -13.77 8.32 24.43
N THR A 7 -13.71 7.01 24.20
CA THR A 7 -13.76 6.45 22.84
C THR A 7 -15.20 6.45 22.33
N HIS A 8 -15.51 7.34 21.40
CA HIS A 8 -16.77 7.28 20.66
C HIS A 8 -16.75 6.09 19.70
N LYS A 9 -17.79 5.24 19.73
CA LYS A 9 -18.00 4.20 18.72
C LYS A 9 -18.30 4.86 17.37
N HIS A 10 -17.36 4.79 16.44
CA HIS A 10 -17.63 5.10 15.03
C HIS A 10 -18.54 4.01 14.46
N SER A 11 -19.84 4.31 14.31
CA SER A 11 -20.85 3.40 13.76
C SER A 11 -20.94 3.42 12.23
N GLY A 12 -20.00 4.09 11.55
CA GLY A 12 -19.93 4.14 10.09
C GLY A 12 -18.53 3.81 9.61
N PHE A 13 -18.43 3.05 8.51
CA PHE A 13 -17.18 2.88 7.79
C PHE A 13 -16.68 4.26 7.34
N PRO A 14 -15.39 4.57 7.50
CA PRO A 14 -14.84 5.80 6.95
C PRO A 14 -14.98 5.76 5.43
N VAL A 15 -15.64 6.78 4.87
CA VAL A 15 -15.69 6.99 3.43
C VAL A 15 -14.30 7.45 3.00
N LEU A 16 -13.64 6.67 2.13
CA LEU A 16 -12.45 7.17 1.45
C LEU A 16 -12.86 8.37 0.61
N ARG A 17 -12.37 9.55 0.98
CA ARG A 17 -12.22 10.65 0.05
C ARG A 17 -10.79 10.58 -0.45
N ALA A 18 -10.64 10.39 -1.76
CA ALA A 18 -9.31 10.46 -2.34
C ALA A 18 -8.69 11.82 -2.00
N PRO A 19 -7.37 11.89 -1.76
CA PRO A 19 -6.68 13.17 -1.74
C PRO A 19 -6.92 13.80 -3.11
N ASN A 20 -7.76 14.83 -3.15
CA ASN A 20 -7.95 15.64 -4.35
C ASN A 20 -7.07 16.88 -4.15
N PRO A 21 -5.85 16.92 -4.72
CA PRO A 21 -5.01 18.11 -4.68
C PRO A 21 -5.68 19.20 -5.52
N GLN A 22 -6.71 19.82 -4.95
CA GLN A 22 -7.39 20.93 -5.56
C GLN A 22 -6.61 22.19 -5.24
N ARG A 23 -6.26 22.90 -6.30
CA ARG A 23 -5.89 24.31 -6.21
C ARG A 23 -7.01 25.08 -5.50
N PRO A 24 -6.71 25.89 -4.47
CA PRO A 24 -7.70 26.78 -3.86
C PRO A 24 -8.44 27.60 -4.95
N GLN A 25 -9.76 27.74 -4.81
CA GLN A 25 -10.60 28.32 -5.87
C GLN A 25 -10.17 29.75 -6.24
N ASP A 26 -9.64 30.49 -5.28
CA ASP A 26 -9.15 31.87 -5.37
C ASP A 26 -7.73 32.01 -5.98
N VAL A 27 -7.05 30.90 -6.24
CA VAL A 27 -5.66 30.87 -6.71
C VAL A 27 -5.61 30.38 -8.13
N THR A 28 -5.82 31.22 -9.15
CA THR A 28 -5.80 30.77 -10.57
C THR A 28 -4.45 30.19 -11.01
N ILE A 29 -4.43 29.37 -12.07
CA ILE A 29 -3.18 28.83 -12.65
C ILE A 29 -2.22 29.97 -12.99
N GLY A 30 -2.69 31.01 -13.67
CA GLY A 30 -1.84 32.19 -13.96
C GLY A 30 -1.35 32.93 -12.71
N ARG A 31 -2.05 32.86 -11.57
CA ARG A 31 -1.56 33.41 -10.30
C ARG A 31 -0.50 32.51 -9.66
N LEU A 32 -0.65 31.19 -9.76
CA LEU A 32 0.40 30.24 -9.35
C LEU A 32 1.66 30.39 -10.19
N ASP A 33 1.53 30.47 -11.51
CA ASP A 33 2.66 30.64 -12.41
C ASP A 33 3.42 31.94 -12.09
N ARG A 34 2.71 33.05 -11.89
CA ARG A 34 3.33 34.32 -11.46
C ARG A 34 4.08 34.20 -10.14
N ARG A 35 3.52 33.50 -9.15
CA ARG A 35 4.18 33.30 -7.84
C ARG A 35 5.37 32.35 -7.95
N SER A 36 5.26 31.31 -8.76
CA SER A 36 6.33 30.36 -9.05
C SER A 36 7.49 31.07 -9.74
N ASN A 37 7.20 31.92 -10.74
CA ASN A 37 8.20 32.71 -11.45
C ASN A 37 8.89 33.73 -10.53
N LEU A 38 8.12 34.50 -9.74
CA LEU A 38 8.69 35.44 -8.77
C LEU A 38 9.60 34.73 -7.76
N LEU A 39 9.19 33.55 -7.29
CA LEU A 39 9.98 32.76 -6.36
C LEU A 39 11.25 32.21 -7.02
N ASN A 40 11.19 31.78 -8.27
CA ASN A 40 12.37 31.37 -9.04
C ASN A 40 13.35 32.53 -9.23
N ASP A 41 12.86 33.75 -9.49
CA ASP A 41 13.68 34.95 -9.59
C ASP A 41 14.37 35.27 -8.26
N LEU A 42 13.63 35.22 -7.14
CA LEU A 42 14.18 35.42 -5.79
C LEU A 42 15.20 34.34 -5.42
N GLU A 43 14.94 33.07 -5.75
CA GLU A 43 15.90 31.99 -5.53
C GLU A 43 17.13 32.10 -6.43
N GLN A 44 17.00 32.61 -7.65
CA GLN A 44 18.14 32.85 -8.53
C GLN A 44 19.02 33.98 -7.97
N GLN A 45 18.42 35.04 -7.44
CA GLN A 45 19.14 36.10 -6.71
C GLN A 45 19.78 35.56 -5.42
N GLN A 46 19.06 34.75 -4.65
CA GLN A 46 19.59 34.11 -3.44
C GLN A 46 20.74 33.15 -3.77
N ARG A 47 20.64 32.33 -4.82
CA ARG A 47 21.74 31.44 -5.27
C ARG A 47 22.99 32.20 -5.74
N GLN A 48 22.83 33.43 -6.24
CA GLN A 48 23.97 34.31 -6.53
C GLN A 48 24.65 34.81 -5.25
N LEU A 49 23.91 34.96 -4.15
CA LEU A 49 24.40 35.36 -2.83
C LEU A 49 24.94 34.16 -2.01
N ASP A 50 24.33 32.98 -2.14
CA ASP A 50 24.58 31.79 -1.33
C ASP A 50 25.57 30.79 -1.96
N ARG A 51 26.63 31.28 -2.64
CA ARG A 51 27.72 30.41 -3.12
C ARG A 51 28.46 29.60 -2.03
N PHE A 52 28.01 29.66 -0.77
CA PHE A 52 28.59 28.96 0.38
C PHE A 52 27.64 28.04 1.17
N ALA A 53 26.38 27.79 0.77
CA ALA A 53 25.53 26.82 1.49
C ALA A 53 24.54 26.03 0.61
N SER A 54 24.31 24.77 0.98
CA SER A 54 23.52 23.77 0.25
C SER A 54 22.01 24.02 0.29
N VAL A 55 21.46 24.72 -0.70
CA VAL A 55 20.01 25.03 -0.83
C VAL A 55 19.32 24.23 -1.96
N GLN A 56 19.89 23.12 -2.46
CA GLN A 56 19.33 22.41 -3.62
C GLN A 56 18.13 21.47 -3.34
N GLN A 57 17.91 21.04 -2.09
CA GLN A 57 16.99 19.92 -1.82
C GLN A 57 15.50 20.32 -1.79
N PHE A 58 15.18 21.57 -1.45
CA PHE A 58 13.79 22.05 -1.34
C PHE A 58 13.12 22.33 -2.71
N GLY A 59 13.89 22.78 -3.71
CA GLY A 59 13.36 23.10 -5.05
C GLY A 59 12.68 21.91 -5.74
N ARG A 60 13.34 20.74 -5.72
CA ARG A 60 12.79 19.50 -6.32
C ARG A 60 11.51 19.01 -5.64
N GLN A 61 11.40 19.16 -4.32
CA GLN A 61 10.18 18.77 -3.60
C GLN A 61 9.01 19.71 -3.95
N ARG A 62 9.30 21.01 -4.08
CA ARG A 62 8.30 22.02 -4.47
C ARG A 62 7.81 21.84 -5.90
N GLU A 63 8.70 21.64 -6.88
CA GLU A 63 8.31 21.39 -8.26
C GLU A 63 7.40 20.16 -8.38
N ARG A 64 7.71 19.09 -7.64
CA ARG A 64 6.84 17.91 -7.55
C ARG A 64 5.47 18.27 -6.95
N ALA A 65 5.42 19.00 -5.83
CA ALA A 65 4.16 19.42 -5.22
C ALA A 65 3.30 20.29 -6.16
N LEU A 66 3.93 21.23 -6.88
CA LEU A 66 3.25 22.06 -7.89
C LEU A 66 2.73 21.22 -9.06
N SER A 67 3.52 20.27 -9.56
CA SER A 67 3.08 19.37 -10.63
C SER A 67 1.90 18.50 -10.20
N LEU A 68 1.84 18.08 -8.94
CA LEU A 68 0.71 17.31 -8.40
C LEU A 68 -0.56 18.15 -8.34
N LEU A 69 -0.45 19.45 -8.05
CA LEU A 69 -1.58 20.38 -7.96
C LEU A 69 -2.10 20.82 -9.34
N THR A 70 -1.22 20.93 -10.33
CA THR A 70 -1.58 21.48 -11.65
C THR A 70 -1.88 20.41 -12.70
N SER A 71 -1.31 19.21 -12.57
CA SER A 71 -1.48 18.13 -13.56
C SER A 71 -2.88 17.55 -13.56
N GLN A 72 -3.57 17.65 -14.71
CA GLN A 72 -4.87 16.98 -14.93
C GLN A 72 -4.72 15.46 -14.84
N LYS A 73 -3.64 14.91 -15.41
CA LYS A 73 -3.32 13.47 -15.35
C LYS A 73 -3.23 12.96 -13.91
N VAL A 74 -2.64 13.75 -13.01
CA VAL A 74 -2.56 13.38 -11.57
C VAL A 74 -3.94 13.45 -10.93
N ARG A 75 -4.75 14.48 -11.21
CA ARG A 75 -6.11 14.58 -10.69
C ARG A 75 -6.99 13.41 -11.12
N ASP A 76 -6.94 13.05 -12.41
CA ASP A 76 -7.72 11.94 -12.96
C ASP A 76 -7.28 10.59 -12.37
N ALA A 77 -5.98 10.40 -12.13
CA ALA A 77 -5.46 9.22 -11.47
C ALA A 77 -5.96 9.08 -10.01
N LEU A 78 -6.19 10.21 -9.33
CA LEU A 78 -6.66 10.24 -7.93
C LEU A 78 -8.19 10.22 -7.79
N ASP A 79 -8.96 10.52 -8.85
CA ASP A 79 -10.43 10.61 -8.76
C ASP A 79 -11.14 9.25 -8.84
N VAL A 80 -11.26 8.58 -7.70
CA VAL A 80 -12.05 7.34 -7.56
C VAL A 80 -13.50 7.59 -7.10
N GLU A 81 -13.97 8.83 -7.10
CA GLU A 81 -15.34 9.17 -6.72
C GLU A 81 -16.26 9.36 -7.94
N HIS A 82 -15.74 9.91 -9.04
CA HIS A 82 -16.52 10.20 -10.25
C HIS A 82 -16.14 9.30 -11.45
N GLY A 83 -15.52 8.15 -11.18
CA GLY A 83 -15.21 7.15 -12.21
C GLY A 83 -16.46 6.51 -12.83
N ASP A 84 -16.26 5.74 -13.91
CA ASP A 84 -17.32 4.95 -14.54
C ASP A 84 -18.10 4.13 -13.48
N PRO A 85 -19.43 4.30 -13.37
CA PRO A 85 -20.27 3.54 -12.44
C PRO A 85 -20.08 2.02 -12.55
N ARG A 86 -19.80 1.49 -13.74
CA ARG A 86 -19.55 0.05 -13.94
C ARG A 86 -18.27 -0.39 -13.24
N LEU A 87 -17.21 0.41 -13.35
CA LEU A 87 -15.92 0.14 -12.72
C LEU A 87 -16.03 0.24 -11.19
N LEU A 88 -16.72 1.27 -10.69
CA LEU A 88 -16.98 1.42 -9.25
C LEU A 88 -17.83 0.27 -8.70
N ALA A 89 -18.77 -0.28 -9.48
CA ALA A 89 -19.55 -1.45 -9.09
C ALA A 89 -18.69 -2.72 -9.06
N ARG A 90 -17.78 -2.90 -10.04
CA ARG A 90 -16.87 -4.07 -10.13
C ARG A 90 -15.94 -4.14 -8.91
N TYR A 91 -15.26 -3.04 -8.58
CA TYR A 91 -14.37 -2.97 -7.41
C TYR A 91 -15.14 -2.89 -6.09
N GLY A 92 -16.29 -2.23 -6.11
CA GLY A 92 -17.08 -1.92 -4.91
C GLY A 92 -16.99 -0.44 -4.52
N ASN A 93 -18.14 0.14 -4.18
CA ASN A 93 -18.23 1.51 -3.68
C ASN A 93 -17.96 1.59 -2.16
N ASP A 94 -16.85 0.97 -1.73
CA ASP A 94 -16.37 0.98 -0.35
C ASP A 94 -14.87 1.37 -0.32
N LEU A 95 -14.30 1.42 0.88
CA LEU A 95 -12.89 1.80 1.07
C LEU A 95 -11.93 0.84 0.35
N PHE A 96 -12.20 -0.47 0.34
CA PHE A 96 -11.32 -1.46 -0.29
C PHE A 96 -11.33 -1.29 -1.81
N GLY A 97 -12.53 -1.25 -2.40
CA GLY A 97 -12.71 -1.07 -3.83
C GLY A 97 -12.06 0.20 -4.34
N LYS A 98 -12.29 1.33 -3.67
CA LYS A 98 -11.68 2.62 -4.04
C LYS A 98 -10.17 2.64 -3.86
N THR A 99 -9.62 2.02 -2.80
CA THR A 99 -8.18 1.96 -2.59
C THR A 99 -7.47 1.14 -3.68
N LEU A 100 -8.03 -0.01 -4.07
CA LEU A 100 -7.42 -0.83 -5.12
C LEU A 100 -7.62 -0.23 -6.52
N LEU A 101 -8.76 0.38 -6.80
CA LEU A 101 -8.97 1.14 -8.04
C LEU A 101 -7.98 2.31 -8.15
N LEU A 102 -7.76 3.05 -7.07
CA LEU A 102 -6.75 4.11 -7.01
C LEU A 102 -5.36 3.54 -7.29
N SER A 103 -5.03 2.40 -6.68
CA SER A 103 -3.74 1.74 -6.87
C SER A 103 -3.50 1.37 -8.33
N LYS A 104 -4.51 0.77 -8.98
CA LYS A 104 -4.48 0.47 -10.42
C LYS A 104 -4.19 1.71 -11.27
N ARG A 105 -4.91 2.80 -11.04
CA ARG A 105 -4.70 4.07 -11.75
C ARG A 105 -3.33 4.66 -11.53
N LEU A 106 -2.78 4.58 -10.32
CA LEU A 106 -1.42 5.03 -10.04
C LEU A 106 -0.40 4.22 -10.86
N ILE A 107 -0.57 2.90 -10.94
CA ILE A 107 0.31 2.01 -11.73
C ILE A 107 0.21 2.35 -13.22
N GLU A 108 -1.00 2.52 -13.77
CA GLU A 108 -1.23 2.95 -15.16
C GLU A 108 -0.57 4.30 -15.48
N ASN A 109 -0.47 5.17 -14.48
CA ASN A 109 0.16 6.48 -14.61
C ASN A 109 1.67 6.48 -14.32
N GLY A 110 2.28 5.29 -14.21
CA GLY A 110 3.73 5.09 -14.13
C GLY A 110 4.30 5.03 -12.71
N VAL A 111 3.46 4.97 -11.67
CA VAL A 111 3.94 4.74 -10.30
C VAL A 111 4.46 3.31 -10.19
N ARG A 112 5.75 3.18 -9.85
CA ARG A 112 6.48 1.90 -9.86
C ARG A 112 6.25 1.02 -8.62
N MET A 113 5.76 1.60 -7.53
CA MET A 113 5.45 0.90 -6.30
C MET A 113 4.27 1.57 -5.62
N VAL A 114 3.23 0.81 -5.34
CA VAL A 114 2.05 1.27 -4.60
C VAL A 114 1.86 0.37 -3.39
N GLN A 115 1.83 0.96 -2.21
CA GLN A 115 1.44 0.28 -0.99
C GLN A 115 0.00 0.64 -0.65
N ALA A 116 -0.90 -0.33 -0.81
CA ALA A 116 -2.32 -0.18 -0.50
C ALA A 116 -2.60 -0.66 0.93
N HIS A 117 -2.89 0.27 1.83
CA HIS A 117 -3.37 -0.10 3.16
C HIS A 117 -4.89 -0.19 3.17
N LEU A 118 -5.41 -1.42 3.25
CA LEU A 118 -6.83 -1.72 3.18
C LEU A 118 -7.55 -1.51 4.53
N GLY A 119 -7.38 -0.32 5.12
CA GLY A 119 -8.13 0.07 6.32
C GLY A 119 -7.47 1.13 7.20
N ARG A 120 -7.93 2.38 7.12
CA ARG A 120 -7.91 3.28 8.29
C ARG A 120 -9.27 3.14 8.96
N GLY A 121 -9.32 2.66 10.21
CA GLY A 121 -10.59 2.43 10.93
C GLY A 121 -11.32 1.11 10.59
N VAL A 122 -10.73 0.27 9.73
CA VAL A 122 -11.16 -1.11 9.48
C VAL A 122 -9.98 -2.00 9.85
N SER A 123 -10.06 -2.66 11.01
CA SER A 123 -8.93 -3.39 11.58
C SER A 123 -9.04 -4.88 11.28
N TRP A 124 -7.96 -5.46 10.75
CA TRP A 124 -7.74 -6.91 10.66
C TRP A 124 -7.32 -7.51 12.02
N ASP A 125 -7.24 -6.67 13.06
CA ASP A 125 -6.91 -7.08 14.43
C ASP A 125 -8.15 -7.54 15.21
N THR A 126 -8.67 -8.70 14.83
CA THR A 126 -9.93 -9.26 15.32
C THR A 126 -9.75 -10.06 16.62
N HIS A 127 -9.28 -9.39 17.69
CA HIS A 127 -9.23 -9.96 19.05
C HIS A 127 -10.61 -10.28 19.64
N GLY A 128 -11.66 -9.68 19.10
CA GLY A 128 -13.05 -10.03 19.35
C GLY A 128 -13.89 -9.85 18.08
N ASP A 129 -15.10 -10.39 18.10
CA ASP A 129 -16.06 -10.31 16.98
C ASP A 129 -15.49 -10.82 15.63
N ASN A 130 -14.56 -11.78 15.69
CA ASN A 130 -13.78 -12.17 14.51
C ASN A 130 -14.65 -12.70 13.38
N PHE A 131 -15.59 -13.60 13.67
CA PHE A 131 -16.38 -14.26 12.63
C PHE A 131 -17.36 -13.31 11.94
N PRO A 132 -18.18 -12.51 12.66
CA PRO A 132 -19.07 -11.55 12.01
C PRO A 132 -18.30 -10.43 11.30
N MET A 133 -17.18 -9.96 11.87
CA MET A 133 -16.35 -8.93 11.22
C MET A 133 -15.76 -9.44 9.91
N LEU A 134 -15.12 -10.61 9.93
CA LEU A 134 -14.55 -11.22 8.72
C LEU A 134 -15.62 -11.49 7.66
N LYS A 135 -16.71 -12.16 8.05
CA LYS A 135 -17.76 -12.58 7.11
C LYS A 135 -18.51 -11.40 6.50
N ASN A 136 -18.83 -10.38 7.28
CA ASN A 136 -19.78 -9.35 6.84
C ASN A 136 -19.08 -8.06 6.39
N LYS A 137 -17.85 -7.79 6.86
CA LYS A 137 -17.21 -6.48 6.73
C LYS A 137 -15.82 -6.49 6.08
N LEU A 138 -15.05 -7.58 6.20
CA LEU A 138 -13.67 -7.61 5.72
C LEU A 138 -13.50 -8.46 4.46
N LEU A 139 -13.86 -9.74 4.51
CA LEU A 139 -13.58 -10.68 3.42
C LEU A 139 -14.35 -10.36 2.14
N PRO A 140 -15.68 -10.08 2.15
CA PRO A 140 -16.39 -9.81 0.90
C PRO A 140 -15.89 -8.59 0.10
N PRO A 141 -15.67 -7.40 0.71
CA PRO A 141 -15.15 -6.27 -0.05
C PRO A 141 -13.69 -6.47 -0.48
N PHE A 142 -12.87 -7.16 0.33
CA PHE A 142 -11.50 -7.51 -0.03
C PHE A 142 -11.46 -8.44 -1.27
N ASP A 143 -12.21 -9.54 -1.22
CA ASP A 143 -12.28 -10.54 -2.29
C ASP A 143 -12.73 -9.92 -3.62
N ARG A 144 -13.82 -9.14 -3.59
CA ARG A 144 -14.31 -8.42 -4.76
C ARG A 144 -13.26 -7.46 -5.34
N ALA A 145 -12.69 -6.60 -4.49
CA ALA A 145 -11.79 -5.55 -4.95
C ALA A 145 -10.46 -6.12 -5.48
N LEU A 146 -9.93 -7.17 -4.83
CA LEU A 146 -8.71 -7.83 -5.27
C LEU A 146 -8.92 -8.59 -6.57
N SER A 147 -10.02 -9.32 -6.70
CA SER A 147 -10.36 -10.03 -7.94
C SER A 147 -10.49 -9.04 -9.11
N ALA A 148 -11.22 -7.93 -8.90
CA ALA A 148 -11.35 -6.88 -9.91
C ALA A 148 -10.00 -6.27 -10.33
N LEU A 149 -9.07 -6.07 -9.37
CA LEU A 149 -7.73 -5.57 -9.66
C LEU A 149 -6.93 -6.55 -10.52
N ILE A 150 -6.94 -7.84 -10.15
CA ILE A 150 -6.19 -8.87 -10.89
C ILE A 150 -6.76 -9.01 -12.30
N ASP A 151 -8.09 -9.09 -12.46
CA ASP A 151 -8.71 -9.18 -13.77
C ASP A 151 -8.41 -7.95 -14.64
N ASP A 152 -8.51 -6.73 -14.10
CA ASP A 152 -8.23 -5.50 -14.85
C ASP A 152 -6.76 -5.46 -15.32
N LEU A 153 -5.82 -5.88 -14.47
CA LEU A 153 -4.41 -5.96 -14.82
C LEU A 153 -4.16 -7.01 -15.90
N ASP A 154 -4.87 -8.14 -15.85
CA ASP A 154 -4.79 -9.19 -16.87
C ASP A 154 -5.37 -8.73 -18.21
N GLU A 155 -6.59 -8.18 -18.20
CA GLU A 155 -7.29 -7.64 -19.37
C GLU A 155 -6.49 -6.54 -20.09
N SER A 156 -5.72 -5.75 -19.33
CA SER A 156 -4.84 -4.70 -19.86
C SER A 156 -3.43 -5.17 -20.24
N GLY A 157 -3.10 -6.44 -19.99
CA GLY A 157 -1.75 -7.01 -20.16
C GLY A 157 -0.71 -6.47 -19.16
N MET A 158 -1.14 -5.67 -18.18
CA MET A 158 -0.27 -5.11 -17.16
C MET A 158 0.16 -6.13 -16.10
N LEU A 159 -0.61 -7.22 -15.92
CA LEU A 159 -0.30 -8.27 -14.96
C LEU A 159 1.05 -8.94 -15.25
N GLU A 160 1.43 -9.04 -16.53
CA GLU A 160 2.75 -9.56 -16.96
C GLU A 160 3.93 -8.75 -16.39
N THR A 161 3.72 -7.46 -16.15
CA THR A 161 4.78 -6.53 -15.71
C THR A 161 4.56 -5.99 -14.31
N THR A 162 3.47 -6.38 -13.64
CA THR A 162 3.07 -5.90 -12.33
C THR A 162 2.95 -7.07 -11.37
N LEU A 163 3.81 -7.12 -10.36
CA LEU A 163 3.70 -8.07 -9.26
C LEU A 163 2.73 -7.52 -8.20
N VAL A 164 1.61 -8.21 -8.02
CA VAL A 164 0.65 -7.97 -6.93
C VAL A 164 1.00 -8.88 -5.76
N VAL A 165 1.21 -8.29 -4.58
CA VAL A 165 1.49 -9.02 -3.35
C VAL A 165 0.49 -8.63 -2.28
N VAL A 166 -0.15 -9.63 -1.68
CA VAL A 166 -1.00 -9.48 -0.50
C VAL A 166 -0.36 -10.24 0.66
N CYS A 167 -0.01 -9.51 1.72
CA CYS A 167 0.54 -10.06 2.96
C CYS A 167 0.14 -9.22 4.16
N SER A 168 0.40 -9.76 5.35
CA SER A 168 0.25 -9.05 6.62
C SER A 168 1.57 -9.03 7.40
N GLU A 169 1.57 -8.38 8.56
CA GLU A 169 2.73 -8.38 9.46
C GLU A 169 2.87 -9.71 10.22
N PHE A 170 1.73 -10.34 10.52
CA PHE A 170 1.62 -11.62 11.24
C PHE A 170 0.27 -12.28 10.94
N GLY A 171 0.15 -13.57 11.26
CA GLY A 171 -1.12 -14.30 11.17
C GLY A 171 -1.92 -14.22 12.48
N ARG A 172 -2.97 -15.04 12.57
CA ARG A 172 -3.80 -15.16 13.78
C ARG A 172 -3.67 -16.55 14.37
N THR A 173 -3.75 -16.62 15.69
CA THR A 173 -3.67 -17.87 16.44
C THR A 173 -4.61 -18.93 15.86
N PRO A 174 -4.19 -20.20 15.76
CA PRO A 174 -5.05 -21.29 15.31
C PRO A 174 -6.23 -21.51 16.27
N LYS A 175 -5.99 -21.22 17.55
CA LYS A 175 -6.96 -21.29 18.64
C LYS A 175 -7.80 -20.02 18.72
N ILE A 176 -9.10 -20.18 18.91
CA ILE A 176 -10.02 -19.07 19.19
C ILE A 176 -9.76 -18.54 20.60
N SER A 177 -9.62 -17.22 20.73
CA SER A 177 -9.40 -16.50 21.98
C SER A 177 -10.70 -15.87 22.49
N ARG A 178 -10.86 -15.83 23.81
CA ARG A 178 -11.99 -15.21 24.52
C ARG A 178 -11.47 -14.24 25.57
N LEU A 179 -11.37 -12.97 25.17
CA LEU A 179 -10.99 -11.87 26.06
C LEU A 179 -12.26 -11.19 26.60
N GLU A 180 -12.98 -11.89 27.47
CA GLU A 180 -14.34 -11.51 27.93
C GLU A 180 -14.42 -10.14 28.61
N ARG A 181 -13.31 -9.67 29.21
CA ARG A 181 -13.22 -8.33 29.81
C ARG A 181 -13.25 -7.20 28.78
N HIS A 182 -12.93 -7.51 27.51
CA HIS A 182 -12.77 -6.52 26.45
C HIS A 182 -13.79 -6.70 25.31
N TYR A 183 -14.21 -7.93 25.03
CA TYR A 183 -15.08 -8.24 23.90
C TYR A 183 -16.23 -9.18 24.28
N LYS A 184 -17.39 -8.94 23.66
CA LYS A 184 -18.59 -9.79 23.81
C LYS A 184 -18.50 -11.09 23.01
N LEU A 185 -17.82 -11.05 21.87
CA LEU A 185 -17.72 -12.16 20.93
C LEU A 185 -16.25 -12.59 20.80
N PRO A 186 -15.99 -13.89 20.60
CA PRO A 186 -14.63 -14.41 20.54
C PRO A 186 -13.86 -13.88 19.33
N GLY A 187 -12.55 -13.90 19.44
CA GLY A 187 -11.64 -13.54 18.37
C GLY A 187 -10.48 -14.53 18.23
N ARG A 188 -9.36 -14.03 17.72
CA ARG A 188 -8.07 -14.73 17.70
C ARG A 188 -7.00 -13.74 18.14
N ASP A 189 -5.92 -14.19 18.76
CA ASP A 189 -4.77 -13.34 19.09
C ASP A 189 -3.71 -13.33 17.98
N HIS A 190 -2.69 -12.47 18.13
CA HIS A 190 -1.56 -12.34 17.21
C HIS A 190 -0.77 -13.63 17.13
N TRP A 191 -0.28 -13.96 15.94
CA TRP A 191 0.51 -15.17 15.73
C TRP A 191 1.63 -14.92 14.71
N GLY A 192 2.83 -14.66 15.22
CA GLY A 192 4.00 -14.36 14.40
C GLY A 192 4.63 -15.57 13.72
N ALA A 193 4.28 -16.79 14.14
CA ALA A 193 4.93 -18.00 13.63
C ALA A 193 4.50 -18.36 12.19
N THR A 194 3.31 -17.95 11.77
CA THR A 194 2.74 -18.32 10.47
C THR A 194 1.78 -17.25 9.95
N GLN A 195 1.85 -16.97 8.66
CA GLN A 195 0.83 -16.24 7.89
C GLN A 195 0.74 -16.81 6.48
N SER A 196 -0.30 -16.44 5.74
CA SER A 196 -0.44 -16.78 4.32
C SER A 196 -0.27 -15.52 3.47
N MET A 197 0.28 -15.70 2.29
CA MET A 197 0.55 -14.65 1.31
C MET A 197 -0.06 -15.05 -0.04
N LEU A 198 -0.52 -14.05 -0.79
CA LEU A 198 -0.91 -14.21 -2.19
C LEU A 198 0.03 -13.39 -3.07
N MET A 199 0.49 -14.00 -4.16
CA MET A 199 1.28 -13.34 -5.21
C MET A 199 0.65 -13.62 -6.57
N ALA A 200 0.58 -12.60 -7.43
CA ALA A 200 0.06 -12.72 -8.79
C ALA A 200 0.79 -11.75 -9.73
N GLY A 201 0.97 -12.15 -10.99
CA GLY A 201 1.63 -11.34 -12.01
C GLY A 201 3.15 -11.22 -11.83
N GLY A 202 3.78 -10.37 -12.64
CA GLY A 202 5.23 -10.14 -12.61
C GLY A 202 6.07 -11.40 -12.83
N GLY A 203 5.56 -12.35 -13.62
CA GLY A 203 6.20 -13.64 -13.90
C GLY A 203 5.85 -14.77 -12.93
N VAL A 204 5.04 -14.52 -11.89
CA VAL A 204 4.57 -15.57 -10.98
C VAL A 204 3.58 -16.49 -11.69
N ALA A 205 3.85 -17.79 -11.66
CA ALA A 205 2.97 -18.85 -12.12
C ALA A 205 1.75 -18.99 -11.19
N GLY A 206 0.58 -18.60 -11.69
CA GLY A 206 -0.69 -18.71 -10.98
C GLY A 206 -1.12 -20.16 -10.71
N GLY A 207 -2.13 -20.33 -9.84
CA GLY A 207 -2.72 -21.64 -9.54
C GLY A 207 -1.85 -22.57 -8.69
N ARG A 208 -0.78 -22.04 -8.08
CA ARG A 208 0.14 -22.80 -7.23
C ARG A 208 -0.11 -22.52 -5.74
N VAL A 209 0.14 -23.54 -4.92
CA VAL A 209 0.24 -23.44 -3.46
C VAL A 209 1.65 -23.86 -3.09
N ILE A 210 2.35 -23.02 -2.32
CA ILE A 210 3.73 -23.25 -1.89
C ILE A 210 3.74 -23.36 -0.37
N GLY A 211 4.33 -24.45 0.13
CA GLY A 211 4.42 -24.77 1.54
C GLY A 211 3.12 -25.29 2.16
N GLU A 212 3.26 -25.75 3.39
CA GLU A 212 2.16 -26.32 4.18
C GLU A 212 2.38 -25.98 5.66
N THR A 213 1.29 -25.83 6.41
CA THR A 213 1.32 -25.69 7.87
C THR A 213 0.95 -27.00 8.55
N ASP A 214 1.23 -27.13 9.84
CA ASP A 214 0.70 -28.24 10.63
C ASP A 214 -0.84 -28.33 10.53
N ARG A 215 -1.39 -29.46 10.99
CA ARG A 215 -2.83 -29.77 10.91
C ARG A 215 -3.75 -28.68 11.52
N ILE A 216 -3.23 -27.83 12.39
CA ILE A 216 -4.01 -26.77 13.05
C ILE A 216 -3.73 -25.38 12.48
N GLY A 217 -2.78 -25.23 11.55
CA GLY A 217 -2.38 -23.96 10.96
C GLY A 217 -1.46 -23.12 11.85
N ALA A 218 -0.72 -23.73 12.78
CA ALA A 218 0.11 -23.00 13.74
C ALA A 218 1.53 -22.74 13.24
N TYR A 219 2.19 -23.73 12.64
CA TYR A 219 3.59 -23.62 12.22
C TYR A 219 3.76 -24.13 10.79
N PRO A 220 4.64 -23.54 9.96
CA PRO A 220 4.99 -24.10 8.67
C PRO A 220 5.75 -25.42 8.87
N VAL A 221 5.38 -26.45 8.10
CA VAL A 221 5.98 -27.79 8.14
C VAL A 221 6.58 -28.21 6.81
N ASP A 222 6.18 -27.57 5.70
CA ASP A 222 6.82 -27.72 4.39
C ASP A 222 7.14 -26.34 3.80
N GLN A 223 8.32 -26.24 3.17
CA GLN A 223 8.85 -25.04 2.51
C GLN A 223 8.60 -23.72 3.28
N PRO A 224 9.08 -23.60 4.53
CA PRO A 224 8.90 -22.39 5.31
C PRO A 224 9.55 -21.19 4.62
N VAL A 225 8.76 -20.14 4.39
CA VAL A 225 9.23 -18.87 3.84
C VAL A 225 9.26 -17.81 4.94
N THR A 226 10.33 -17.03 4.97
CA THR A 226 10.53 -15.92 5.91
C THR A 226 10.27 -14.57 5.21
N PRO A 227 10.12 -13.48 5.98
CA PRO A 227 10.07 -12.13 5.39
C PRO A 227 11.29 -11.80 4.52
N GLN A 228 12.47 -12.37 4.82
CA GLN A 228 13.67 -12.22 4.01
C GLN A 228 13.53 -12.89 2.64
N ASN A 229 12.86 -14.05 2.55
CA ASN A 229 12.59 -14.69 1.25
C ASN A 229 11.65 -13.83 0.38
N LEU A 230 10.63 -13.22 1.00
CA LEU A 230 9.76 -12.27 0.30
C LEU A 230 10.56 -11.05 -0.20
N ALA A 231 11.36 -10.42 0.66
CA ALA A 231 12.17 -9.27 0.28
C ALA A 231 13.11 -9.63 -0.89
N ALA A 232 13.80 -10.78 -0.82
CA ALA A 232 14.64 -11.29 -1.89
C ALA A 232 13.87 -11.49 -3.20
N THR A 233 12.64 -12.03 -3.14
CA THR A 233 11.77 -12.20 -4.30
C THR A 233 11.44 -10.85 -4.94
N LEU A 234 11.02 -9.86 -4.14
CA LEU A 234 10.72 -8.51 -4.62
C LEU A 234 11.94 -7.86 -5.28
N TYR A 235 13.12 -7.94 -4.65
CA TYR A 235 14.35 -7.37 -5.19
C TYR A 235 14.76 -8.04 -6.51
N GLN A 236 14.57 -9.36 -6.62
CA GLN A 236 14.85 -10.08 -7.86
C GLN A 236 13.89 -9.65 -8.97
N THR A 237 12.59 -9.54 -8.69
CA THR A 237 11.59 -9.06 -9.66
C THR A 237 11.90 -7.63 -10.12
N LEU A 238 12.44 -6.78 -9.24
CA LEU A 238 12.88 -5.43 -9.58
C LEU A 238 14.24 -5.38 -10.33
N GLY A 239 14.91 -6.51 -10.52
CA GLY A 239 16.21 -6.60 -11.20
C GLY A 239 17.40 -6.10 -10.37
N ILE A 240 17.26 -6.03 -9.03
CA ILE A 240 18.37 -5.61 -8.15
C ILE A 240 19.39 -6.76 -8.09
N PRO A 241 20.68 -6.52 -8.39
CA PRO A 241 21.67 -7.58 -8.40
C PRO A 241 21.89 -8.17 -7.01
N ARG A 242 22.15 -9.48 -6.92
CA ARG A 242 22.42 -10.18 -5.64
C ARG A 242 23.59 -9.59 -4.86
N SER A 243 24.55 -8.99 -5.56
CA SER A 243 25.71 -8.30 -4.98
C SER A 243 25.41 -6.86 -4.54
N ALA A 244 24.14 -6.41 -4.56
CA ALA A 244 23.78 -5.07 -4.15
C ALA A 244 23.99 -4.87 -2.65
N ASN A 245 24.61 -3.74 -2.32
CA ASN A 245 24.90 -3.33 -0.96
C ASN A 245 24.47 -1.87 -0.78
N TRP A 246 23.90 -1.53 0.37
CA TRP A 246 23.74 -0.14 0.79
C TRP A 246 24.78 0.19 1.87
N HIS A 247 25.13 1.47 2.02
CA HIS A 247 26.12 1.91 2.99
C HIS A 247 25.46 2.83 4.01
N ASP A 248 25.79 2.67 5.28
CA ASP A 248 25.38 3.63 6.31
C ASP A 248 26.20 4.93 6.25
N LEU A 249 25.91 5.87 7.15
CA LEU A 249 26.61 7.15 7.23
C LEU A 249 28.12 7.00 7.51
N GLY A 250 28.54 5.87 8.11
CA GLY A 250 29.94 5.54 8.35
C GLY A 250 30.61 4.78 7.20
N GLY A 251 29.88 4.53 6.11
CA GLY A 251 30.39 3.79 4.95
C GLY A 251 30.46 2.28 5.17
N ARG A 252 29.81 1.72 6.20
CA ARG A 252 29.76 0.27 6.38
C ARG A 252 28.78 -0.35 5.36
N PRO A 253 29.19 -1.36 4.57
CA PRO A 253 28.29 -2.03 3.63
C PRO A 253 27.34 -2.99 4.35
N TYR A 254 26.10 -3.02 3.88
CA TYR A 254 25.05 -3.98 4.25
C TYR A 254 24.48 -4.59 2.97
N HIS A 255 24.47 -5.91 2.90
CA HIS A 255 23.88 -6.63 1.78
C HIS A 255 22.38 -6.40 1.72
N VAL A 256 21.84 -6.24 0.51
CA VAL A 256 20.40 -6.08 0.29
C VAL A 256 19.67 -7.41 0.43
N TYR A 257 20.33 -8.52 0.10
CA TYR A 257 19.76 -9.87 0.19
C TYR A 257 20.22 -10.57 1.48
N GLU A 258 19.26 -11.02 2.28
CA GLU A 258 19.51 -11.83 3.49
C GLU A 258 19.03 -13.29 3.35
N ALA A 259 18.31 -13.60 2.27
CA ALA A 259 17.82 -14.94 1.96
C ALA A 259 17.67 -15.13 0.44
N ASP A 260 17.34 -16.34 0.02
CA ASP A 260 16.97 -16.64 -1.36
C ASP A 260 15.50 -16.30 -1.65
N PRO A 261 15.15 -15.88 -2.88
CA PRO A 261 13.80 -15.79 -3.38
C PRO A 261 13.01 -17.08 -3.16
N ILE A 262 11.70 -16.94 -3.05
CA ILE A 262 10.79 -18.06 -2.83
C ILE A 262 10.87 -18.99 -4.05
N ALA A 263 11.23 -20.26 -3.81
CA ALA A 263 11.29 -21.28 -4.85
C ALA A 263 9.87 -21.65 -5.33
N GLY A 264 9.75 -22.04 -6.60
CA GLY A 264 8.49 -22.53 -7.16
C GLY A 264 7.48 -21.45 -7.57
N LEU A 265 7.85 -20.17 -7.52
CA LEU A 265 7.00 -19.07 -7.99
C LEU A 265 6.90 -18.99 -9.52
N ASN A 266 7.92 -19.40 -10.28
CA ASN A 266 7.94 -19.31 -11.75
C ASN A 266 8.01 -20.70 -12.41
#